data_AF-A0A935IX55-F1
#
_entry.id   AF-A0A935IX55-F1
#
_cell.length_a   1.000
_cell.length_b   1.000
_cell.length_c   1.000
_cell.angle_alpha   90.00
_cell.angle_beta   90.00
_cell.angle_gamma   90.00
#
_symmetry.space_group_name_H-M   'P 1'
#
loop_
_entity.id
_entity.type
_entity.pdbx_description
1 polymer ?
#
loop_
_entity_poly.entity_id
_entity_poly.type
_entity_poly.pdbx_seq_one_letter_code
_entity_poly.pdbx_strand_id
1 'polypeptide(L)'
;MMENKELEKLLEKLHAELEKVDSVDEEGMQLLRGIEQDINELLNQTDRDTMLGRLREAIQQFEVSHPTLTAMLSEISSILNIAGI
;
A
#
# COMPACT_ATOMS: atom_id res chain seq x y z
N MET A 1 -2.26 -4.74 18.26
CA MET A 1 -1.34 -3.64 18.68
C MET A 1 0.08 -3.81 18.13
N MET A 2 0.45 -4.98 17.59
CA MET A 2 1.70 -5.19 16.87
C MET A 2 1.50 -5.05 15.36
N GLU A 3 0.32 -5.41 14.84
CA GLU A 3 0.03 -5.37 13.40
C GLU A 3 0.11 -3.97 12.80
N ASN A 4 -0.35 -2.93 13.52
CA ASN A 4 -0.20 -1.54 13.07
C ASN A 4 1.26 -1.13 12.89
N LYS A 5 2.15 -1.57 13.78
CA LYS A 5 3.56 -1.17 13.72
C LYS A 5 4.29 -1.85 12.57
N GLU A 6 3.90 -3.06 12.20
CA GLU A 6 4.43 -3.75 11.01
C GLU A 6 3.91 -3.11 9.73
N LEU A 7 2.63 -2.75 9.72
CA LEU A 7 2.00 -2.02 8.63
C LEU A 7 2.65 -0.64 8.40
N GLU A 8 2.84 0.15 9.46
CA GLU A 8 3.52 1.45 9.41
C GLU A 8 4.95 1.31 8.85
N LYS A 9 5.71 0.30 9.30
CA LYS A 9 7.06 0.05 8.78
C LYS A 9 7.08 -0.35 7.31
N LEU A 10 6.07 -1.10 6.86
CA LEU A 10 5.96 -1.48 5.45
C LEU A 10 5.58 -0.30 4.58
N LEU A 11 4.74 0.60 5.08
CA LEU A 11 4.44 1.86 4.40
C LEU A 11 5.68 2.76 4.34
N GLU A 12 6.43 2.91 5.43
CA GLU A 12 7.69 3.67 5.40
C GLU A 12 8.69 3.07 4.41
N LYS A 13 8.80 1.74 4.34
CA LYS A 13 9.63 1.06 3.33
C LYS A 13 9.14 1.32 1.92
N LEU A 14 7.84 1.22 1.69
CA LEU A 14 7.23 1.49 0.39
C LEU A 14 7.52 2.93 -0.04
N HIS A 15 7.30 3.89 0.86
CA HIS A 15 7.58 5.31 0.63
C HIS A 15 9.07 5.56 0.30
N ALA A 16 9.98 4.98 1.09
CA ALA A 16 11.41 5.12 0.86
C ALA A 16 11.88 4.45 -0.45
N GLU A 17 11.23 3.36 -0.88
CA GLU A 17 11.56 2.71 -2.15
C GLU A 17 11.02 3.50 -3.34
N LEU A 18 9.88 4.19 -3.19
CA LEU A 18 9.38 5.11 -4.22
C LEU A 18 10.26 6.35 -4.37
N GLU A 19 10.77 6.91 -3.27
CA GLU A 19 11.71 8.02 -3.33
C GLU A 19 13.04 7.65 -4.01
N LYS A 20 13.42 6.36 -3.99
CA LYS A 20 14.61 5.85 -4.68
C LYS A 20 14.36 5.52 -6.14
N VAL A 21 13.12 5.25 -6.52
CA VAL A 21 12.76 5.00 -7.91
C VAL A 21 12.54 6.36 -8.56
N ASP A 22 13.59 6.86 -9.23
CA ASP A 22 13.67 8.15 -9.94
C ASP A 22 12.54 8.37 -10.98
N SER A 23 11.67 7.38 -11.21
CA SER A 23 10.60 7.38 -12.21
C SER A 23 9.37 6.59 -11.76
N VAL A 24 8.87 6.85 -10.55
CA VAL A 24 7.45 6.55 -10.28
C VAL A 24 6.64 7.64 -10.98
N ASP A 25 5.92 7.27 -12.04
CA ASP A 25 5.01 8.18 -12.73
C ASP A 25 4.03 8.85 -11.76
N GLU A 26 3.57 10.07 -12.07
CA GLU A 26 2.63 10.83 -11.22
C GLU A 26 1.42 10.00 -10.80
N GLU A 27 0.89 9.16 -11.69
CA GLU A 27 -0.22 8.24 -11.40
C GLU A 27 0.13 7.27 -10.27
N GLY A 28 1.36 6.73 -10.29
CA GLY A 28 1.84 5.83 -9.25
C GLY A 28 1.99 6.52 -7.90
N MET A 29 2.49 7.76 -7.87
CA MET A 29 2.57 8.55 -6.64
C MET A 29 1.18 8.89 -6.08
N GLN A 30 0.21 9.23 -6.93
CA GLN A 30 -1.15 9.54 -6.48
C GLN A 30 -1.85 8.33 -5.88
N LEU A 31 -1.72 7.17 -6.53
CA LEU A 31 -2.31 5.92 -6.05
C LEU A 31 -1.79 5.54 -4.67
N LEU A 32 -0.50 5.78 -4.45
CA LEU A 32 0.18 5.41 -3.23
C LEU A 32 -0.13 6.34 -2.06
N ARG A 33 -0.24 7.66 -2.31
CA ARG A 33 -0.82 8.59 -1.33
C ARG A 33 -2.25 8.21 -0.97
N GLY A 34 -3.02 7.72 -1.95
CA GLY A 34 -4.35 7.16 -1.71
C GLY A 34 -4.30 5.99 -0.73
N ILE A 35 -3.41 5.03 -0.96
CA ILE A 35 -3.22 3.86 -0.08
C ILE A 35 -2.79 4.27 1.33
N GLU A 36 -1.85 5.22 1.47
CA GLU A 36 -1.44 5.73 2.80
C GLU A 36 -2.58 6.43 3.53
N GLN A 37 -3.36 7.26 2.83
CA GLN A 37 -4.55 7.87 3.41
C GLN A 37 -5.57 6.82 3.81
N ASP A 38 -5.86 5.86 2.93
CA ASP A 38 -6.80 4.78 3.20
C ASP A 38 -6.40 3.96 4.41
N ILE A 39 -5.11 3.67 4.60
CA ILE A 39 -4.65 2.94 5.79
C ILE A 39 -4.87 3.77 7.06
N ASN A 40 -4.58 5.07 7.00
CA ASN A 40 -4.87 5.98 8.11
C ASN A 40 -6.38 6.06 8.40
N GLU A 41 -7.20 6.02 7.36
CA GLU A 41 -8.66 6.06 7.47
C GLU A 41 -9.26 4.69 7.85
N LEU A 42 -8.62 3.58 7.53
CA LEU A 42 -9.03 2.23 7.94
C LEU A 42 -8.86 2.07 9.46
N LEU A 43 -7.86 2.73 10.04
CA LEU A 43 -7.75 2.92 11.49
C LEU A 43 -8.89 3.76 12.08
N ASN A 44 -9.56 4.58 11.26
CA ASN A 44 -10.70 5.44 11.61
C ASN A 44 -12.05 4.94 11.06
N GLN A 45 -12.15 3.70 10.56
CA GLN A 45 -13.36 3.04 10.03
C GLN A 45 -13.80 3.37 8.58
N THR A 46 -12.88 3.40 7.61
CA THR A 46 -13.24 3.33 6.18
C THR A 46 -13.57 1.90 5.71
N ASP A 47 -14.46 1.79 4.72
CA ASP A 47 -14.95 0.54 4.11
C ASP A 47 -13.79 -0.28 3.50
N ARG A 48 -13.42 -1.36 4.20
CA ARG A 48 -12.29 -2.26 3.90
C ARG A 48 -12.23 -2.71 2.43
N ASP A 49 -13.39 -3.01 1.86
CA ASP A 49 -13.49 -3.51 0.49
C ASP A 49 -12.99 -2.49 -0.54
N THR A 50 -13.25 -1.20 -0.28
CA THR A 50 -12.83 -0.09 -1.15
C THR A 50 -11.31 0.04 -1.15
N MET A 51 -10.68 -0.07 0.02
CA MET A 51 -9.22 -0.05 0.14
C MET A 51 -8.59 -1.28 -0.54
N LEU A 52 -9.08 -2.49 -0.25
CA LEU A 52 -8.53 -3.71 -0.85
C LEU A 52 -8.67 -3.73 -2.38
N GLY A 53 -9.69 -3.05 -2.91
CA GLY A 53 -9.83 -2.76 -4.33
C GLY A 53 -8.70 -1.88 -4.86
N ARG A 54 -8.48 -0.71 -4.27
CA ARG A 54 -7.41 0.22 -4.65
C ARG A 54 -6.01 -0.40 -4.56
N LEU A 55 -5.76 -1.19 -3.52
CA LEU A 55 -4.49 -1.88 -3.34
C LEU A 55 -4.25 -2.93 -4.44
N ARG A 56 -5.30 -3.62 -4.88
CA ARG A 56 -5.24 -4.56 -6.01
C ARG A 56 -5.00 -3.86 -7.33
N GLU A 57 -5.64 -2.72 -7.58
CA GLU A 57 -5.38 -1.92 -8.78
C GLU A 57 -3.93 -1.44 -8.83
N ALA A 58 -3.39 -0.99 -7.70
CA ALA A 58 -1.98 -0.62 -7.57
C ALA A 58 -1.04 -1.78 -7.89
N ILE A 59 -1.30 -2.95 -7.31
CA ILE A 59 -0.54 -4.16 -7.60
C ILE A 59 -0.55 -4.45 -9.10
N GLN A 60 -1.70 -4.41 -9.77
CA GLN A 60 -1.77 -4.67 -11.21
C GLN A 60 -1.03 -3.62 -12.05
N GLN A 61 -1.09 -2.34 -11.66
CA GLN A 61 -0.42 -1.25 -12.35
C GLN A 61 1.11 -1.33 -12.21
N PHE A 62 1.59 -1.71 -11.03
CA PHE A 62 3.01 -1.83 -10.74
C PHE A 62 3.61 -3.20 -11.05
N GLU A 63 2.79 -4.23 -11.34
CA GLU A 63 3.26 -5.60 -11.58
C GLU A 63 4.27 -5.68 -12.72
N VAL A 64 4.07 -4.86 -13.76
CA VAL A 64 4.90 -4.85 -14.97
C VAL A 64 6.09 -3.90 -14.83
N SER A 65 5.88 -2.70 -14.29
CA SER A 65 6.92 -1.65 -14.24
C SER A 65 7.80 -1.74 -12.98
N HIS A 66 7.25 -2.20 -11.86
CA HIS A 66 7.91 -2.16 -10.55
C HIS A 66 7.57 -3.41 -9.71
N PRO A 67 8.16 -4.57 -10.02
CA PRO A 67 7.89 -5.83 -9.33
C PRO A 67 8.21 -5.77 -7.82
N THR A 68 9.19 -4.95 -7.42
CA THR A 68 9.54 -4.73 -6.02
C THR A 68 8.40 -4.06 -5.23
N LEU A 69 7.76 -3.03 -5.82
CA LEU A 69 6.61 -2.36 -5.21
C LEU A 69 5.41 -3.30 -5.10
N THR A 70 5.20 -4.10 -6.14
CA THR A 70 4.12 -5.10 -6.19
C THR A 70 4.21 -6.13 -5.07
N ALA A 71 5.42 -6.61 -4.78
CA ALA A 71 5.68 -7.51 -3.66
C ALA A 71 5.34 -6.86 -2.31
N MET A 72 5.72 -5.59 -2.11
CA MET A 72 5.44 -4.85 -0.87
C MET A 72 3.94 -4.58 -0.68
N LEU A 73 3.24 -4.18 -1.75
CA LEU A 73 1.79 -3.96 -1.71
C LEU A 73 1.02 -5.26 -1.43
N SER A 74 1.47 -6.38 -1.99
CA SER A 74 0.91 -7.70 -1.70
C SER A 74 1.12 -8.11 -0.24
N GLU A 75 2.28 -7.79 0.33
CA GLU A 75 2.59 -8.04 1.75
C GLU A 75 1.68 -7.21 2.66
N ILE A 76 1.49 -5.93 2.34
CA ILE A 76 0.53 -5.04 3.03
C ILE A 76 -0.89 -5.61 2.99
N SER A 77 -1.35 -6.04 1.81
CA SER A 77 -2.68 -6.68 1.63
C SER A 77 -2.84 -7.92 2.51
N SER A 78 -1.80 -8.76 2.55
CA SER A 78 -1.80 -9.98 3.34
C SER A 78 -1.88 -9.67 4.84
N ILE A 79 -1.13 -8.68 5.32
CA ILE A 79 -1.14 -8.27 6.74
C ILE A 79 -2.49 -7.69 7.14
N LEU A 80 -3.09 -6.84 6.31
CA LEU A 80 -4.43 -6.30 6.55
C LEU A 80 -5.49 -7.43 6.57
N ASN A 81 -5.35 -8.41 5.67
CA ASN A 81 -6.22 -9.58 5.66
C ASN A 81 -6.08 -10.43 6.93
N ILE A 82 -4.84 -10.67 7.38
CA ILE A 82 -4.52 -11.46 8.59
C ILE A 82 -4.95 -10.73 9.86
N ALA A 83 -4.79 -9.40 9.91
CA ALA A 83 -5.16 -8.58 11.06
C ALA A 83 -6.70 -8.54 11.29
N GLY A 84 -7.50 -9.01 10.34
CA GLY A 84 -8.96 -9.05 10.48
C GLY A 84 -9.64 -7.67 10.53
N ILE A 85 -8.91 -6.64 10.12
CA ILE A 85 -9.37 -5.25 9.95
C ILE A 85 -9.66 -5.02 8.47
#